data_AF-A0A2C6CYN6-F1
#
_entry.id   AF-A0A2C6CYN6-F1
#
_cell.length_a   1.000
_cell.length_b   1.000
_cell.length_c   1.000
_cell.angle_alpha   90.00
_cell.angle_beta   90.00
_cell.angle_gamma   90.00
#
_symmetry.space_group_name_H-M   'P 1'
#
loop_
_entity.id
_entity.type
_entity.pdbx_description
1 polymer ?
#
loop_
_entity_poly.entity_id
_entity_poly.type
_entity_poly.pdbx_seq_one_letter_code
_entity_poly.pdbx_strand_id
1 'polypeptide(L)'
;MTKPSLVILAAGMGSRYGGLKQIDGVGPSEEGIIEYSIYDAIQAGFGKVVFIIRKDIEAPFREKFDGKFGDKIEIAYAFQEMNSFVPAGIDPAEREKPWGTAHAMLVAKDVVNEPFAVINADDYYGSKAFKQIASFLVAEASPELHCMVGYVLHRTLSKHGTVNRGVTIASQDMLLETVKERLKIQRGTDEKVTFLGEDGHRYELADDSLVSMNFWGFHPSIFDRTQEMFDQFANDHKGQPRAEFLIPEVVDAMINDGSAKFKVLKSDDRWYGVTYQEDKPKVQEAFALLYEEGAYPSPLF
;
A
#
# COMPACT_ATOMS: atom_id res chain seq x y z
N MET A 1 19.09 17.97 0.37
CA MET A 1 17.71 17.71 0.84
C MET A 1 17.58 16.21 1.03
N THR A 2 16.92 15.78 2.10
CA THR A 2 16.63 14.36 2.35
C THR A 2 15.70 13.85 1.27
N LYS A 3 16.07 12.76 0.59
CA LYS A 3 15.19 12.09 -0.37
C LYS A 3 14.41 10.99 0.35
N PRO A 4 13.08 10.91 0.23
CA PRO A 4 12.32 9.88 0.90
C PRO A 4 12.54 8.50 0.29
N SER A 5 12.18 7.47 1.07
CA SER A 5 12.14 6.06 0.64
C SER A 5 10.75 5.64 0.17
N LEU A 6 10.65 4.78 -0.84
CA LEU A 6 9.41 4.10 -1.22
C LEU A 6 9.48 2.63 -0.81
N VAL A 7 8.64 2.23 0.14
CA VAL A 7 8.49 0.84 0.58
C VAL A 7 7.35 0.19 -0.20
N ILE A 8 7.64 -0.90 -0.90
CA ILE A 8 6.66 -1.61 -1.73
C ILE A 8 6.36 -2.98 -1.10
N LEU A 9 5.09 -3.18 -0.73
CA LEU A 9 4.61 -4.42 -0.13
C LEU A 9 4.39 -5.50 -1.20
N ALA A 10 5.41 -6.32 -1.44
CA ALA A 10 5.44 -7.34 -2.49
C ALA A 10 5.43 -8.81 -1.97
N ALA A 11 5.40 -9.02 -0.66
CA ALA A 11 5.43 -10.34 -0.04
C ALA A 11 4.20 -11.21 -0.37
N GLY A 12 3.10 -10.59 -0.84
CA GLY A 12 1.86 -11.27 -1.26
C GLY A 12 1.82 -11.75 -2.71
N MET A 13 2.76 -11.34 -3.58
CA MET A 13 2.64 -11.48 -5.04
C MET A 13 2.58 -12.94 -5.54
N GLY A 14 3.01 -13.93 -4.73
CA GLY A 14 3.03 -15.34 -5.14
C GLY A 14 1.75 -16.16 -4.91
N SER A 15 0.87 -15.77 -3.97
CA SER A 15 -0.19 -16.67 -3.46
C SER A 15 -1.58 -16.44 -4.07
N ARG A 16 -1.90 -15.22 -4.50
CA ARG A 16 -3.25 -14.87 -4.98
C ARG A 16 -3.55 -15.28 -6.42
N TYR A 17 -2.52 -15.47 -7.26
CA TYR A 17 -2.69 -15.65 -8.71
C TYR A 17 -1.80 -16.75 -9.35
N GLY A 18 -1.23 -17.65 -8.54
CA GLY A 18 -0.52 -18.84 -9.04
C GLY A 18 0.89 -18.59 -9.59
N GLY A 19 1.65 -17.70 -8.96
CA GLY A 19 3.06 -17.42 -9.27
C GLY A 19 3.37 -15.93 -9.44
N LEU A 20 4.62 -15.59 -9.76
CA LEU A 20 5.14 -14.22 -9.98
C LEU A 20 4.51 -13.48 -11.19
N LYS A 21 3.41 -13.97 -11.76
CA LYS A 21 2.70 -13.39 -12.91
C LYS A 21 2.14 -11.98 -12.66
N GLN A 22 2.18 -11.45 -11.43
CA GLN A 22 1.95 -10.01 -11.20
C GLN A 22 3.10 -9.11 -11.71
N ILE A 23 4.19 -9.70 -12.20
CA ILE A 23 5.20 -9.02 -13.03
C ILE A 23 4.72 -8.83 -14.47
N ASP A 24 3.66 -9.54 -14.90
CA ASP A 24 3.16 -9.48 -16.29
C ASP A 24 2.88 -8.04 -16.70
N GLY A 25 3.36 -7.70 -17.89
CA GLY A 25 3.24 -6.39 -18.48
C GLY A 25 1.79 -5.92 -18.64
N VAL A 26 1.50 -4.77 -18.04
CA VAL A 26 0.29 -3.99 -18.31
C VAL A 26 0.57 -2.85 -19.29
N GLY A 27 1.84 -2.44 -19.38
CA GLY A 27 2.30 -1.38 -20.26
C GLY A 27 2.47 -1.81 -21.72
N PRO A 28 2.57 -0.83 -22.65
CA PRO A 28 2.75 -1.10 -24.07
C PRO A 28 4.02 -1.88 -24.42
N SER A 29 5.07 -1.82 -23.59
CA SER A 29 6.31 -2.60 -23.73
C SER A 29 6.41 -3.70 -22.66
N GLU A 30 5.27 -4.22 -22.23
CA GLU A 30 5.15 -5.24 -21.18
C GLU A 30 5.68 -4.80 -19.80
N GLU A 31 5.64 -3.50 -19.48
CA GLU A 31 6.01 -3.01 -18.15
C GLU A 31 4.98 -3.39 -17.09
N GLY A 32 5.42 -3.86 -15.92
CA GLY A 32 4.53 -4.19 -14.81
C GLY A 32 4.06 -2.93 -14.05
N ILE A 33 2.92 -3.01 -13.37
CA ILE A 33 2.37 -1.89 -12.55
C ILE A 33 3.42 -1.31 -11.59
N ILE A 34 4.19 -2.18 -10.94
CA ILE A 34 5.25 -1.81 -10.01
C ILE A 34 6.33 -0.90 -10.64
N GLU A 35 6.58 -1.03 -11.95
CA GLU A 35 7.57 -0.22 -12.67
C GLU A 35 7.06 1.20 -12.90
N TYR A 36 5.75 1.38 -13.10
CA TYR A 36 5.11 2.70 -13.13
C TYR A 36 5.19 3.39 -11.78
N SER A 37 4.96 2.66 -10.68
CA SER A 37 5.13 3.21 -9.33
C SER A 37 6.57 3.66 -9.07
N ILE A 38 7.56 2.89 -9.50
CA ILE A 38 8.99 3.28 -9.38
C ILE A 38 9.31 4.47 -10.27
N TYR A 39 8.78 4.50 -11.50
CA TYR A 39 8.95 5.64 -12.41
C TYR A 39 8.41 6.92 -11.78
N ASP A 40 7.18 6.90 -11.27
CA ASP A 40 6.56 8.05 -10.61
C ASP A 40 7.30 8.47 -9.35
N ALA A 41 7.81 7.51 -8.56
CA ALA A 41 8.63 7.80 -7.40
C ALA A 41 9.94 8.51 -7.76
N ILE A 42 10.62 8.07 -8.83
CA ILE A 42 11.82 8.75 -9.35
C ILE A 42 11.47 10.18 -9.77
N GLN A 43 10.38 10.37 -10.52
CA GLN A 43 9.92 11.70 -10.95
C GLN A 43 9.52 12.60 -9.78
N ALA A 44 9.01 12.02 -8.68
CA ALA A 44 8.64 12.74 -7.47
C ALA A 44 9.83 13.02 -6.53
N GLY A 45 11.01 12.47 -6.82
CA GLY A 45 12.25 12.74 -6.06
C GLY A 45 12.56 11.75 -4.94
N PHE A 46 11.96 10.56 -4.95
CA PHE A 46 12.36 9.46 -4.05
C PHE A 46 13.80 9.03 -4.34
N GLY A 47 14.53 8.65 -3.30
CA GLY A 47 15.95 8.29 -3.38
C GLY A 47 16.22 6.80 -3.34
N LYS A 48 15.30 6.02 -2.75
CA LYS A 48 15.45 4.60 -2.52
C LYS A 48 14.10 3.89 -2.62
N VAL A 49 14.10 2.69 -3.17
CA VAL A 49 12.97 1.75 -3.14
C VAL A 49 13.38 0.56 -2.29
N VAL A 50 12.52 0.19 -1.35
CA VAL A 50 12.67 -1.01 -0.53
C VAL A 50 11.55 -1.98 -0.86
N PHE A 51 11.88 -3.12 -1.45
CA PHE A 51 10.92 -4.19 -1.68
C PHE A 51 10.78 -5.06 -0.44
N ILE A 52 9.56 -5.19 0.08
CA ILE A 52 9.24 -6.16 1.11
C ILE A 52 8.79 -7.43 0.42
N ILE A 53 9.61 -8.46 0.46
CA ILE A 53 9.38 -9.74 -0.21
C ILE A 53 9.50 -10.90 0.77
N ARG A 54 9.26 -12.11 0.28
CA ARG A 54 9.65 -13.34 0.97
C ARG A 54 10.96 -13.86 0.40
N LYS A 55 11.74 -14.63 1.17
CA LYS A 55 13.02 -15.16 0.71
C LYS A 55 12.90 -16.09 -0.50
N ASP A 56 11.80 -16.83 -0.63
CA ASP A 56 11.56 -17.75 -1.75
C ASP A 56 11.48 -17.06 -3.12
N ILE A 57 11.20 -15.76 -3.15
CA ILE A 57 11.09 -14.95 -4.38
C ILE A 57 12.24 -13.93 -4.52
N GLU A 58 13.30 -14.01 -3.71
CA GLU A 58 14.43 -13.07 -3.77
C GLU A 58 15.14 -13.09 -5.11
N ALA A 59 15.58 -14.27 -5.56
CA ALA A 59 16.33 -14.43 -6.81
C ALA A 59 15.62 -13.82 -8.03
N PRO A 60 14.34 -14.15 -8.32
CA PRO A 60 13.65 -13.54 -9.47
C PRO A 60 13.42 -12.04 -9.32
N PHE A 61 13.25 -11.52 -8.08
CA PHE A 61 13.14 -10.08 -7.85
C PHE A 61 14.44 -9.34 -8.15
N ARG A 62 15.57 -9.90 -7.71
CA ARG A 62 16.90 -9.35 -8.01
C ARG A 62 17.18 -9.40 -9.51
N GLU A 63 16.91 -10.52 -10.16
CA GLU A 63 17.07 -10.65 -11.61
C GLU A 63 16.26 -9.60 -12.38
N LYS A 64 15.04 -9.26 -11.93
CA LYS A 64 14.19 -8.27 -12.59
C LYS A 64 14.61 -6.82 -12.33
N PHE A 65 15.04 -6.48 -11.11
CA PHE A 65 15.17 -5.09 -10.67
C PHE A 65 16.59 -4.62 -10.38
N ASP A 66 17.52 -5.52 -10.05
CA ASP A 66 18.90 -5.11 -9.77
C ASP A 66 19.53 -4.52 -11.04
N GLY A 67 20.11 -3.33 -10.93
CA GLY A 67 20.74 -2.60 -12.03
C GLY A 67 19.78 -1.98 -13.06
N LYS A 68 18.49 -2.33 -13.05
CA LYS A 68 17.49 -1.86 -14.04
C LYS A 68 17.36 -0.34 -14.09
N PHE A 69 17.49 0.33 -12.94
CA PHE A 69 17.28 1.77 -12.83
C PHE A 69 18.59 2.59 -12.85
N GLY A 70 19.75 1.93 -12.97
CA GLY A 70 21.06 2.59 -12.89
C GLY A 70 21.19 3.48 -11.65
N ASP A 71 21.72 4.69 -11.83
CA ASP A 71 21.88 5.67 -10.74
C ASP A 71 20.61 6.50 -10.44
N LYS A 72 19.46 6.16 -11.04
CA LYS A 72 18.21 6.92 -10.86
C LYS A 72 17.62 6.74 -9.46
N ILE A 73 17.73 5.53 -8.88
CA ILE A 73 17.19 5.20 -7.55
C ILE A 73 17.94 4.01 -6.93
N GLU A 74 18.16 4.04 -5.62
CA GLU A 74 18.72 2.91 -4.88
C GLU A 74 17.67 1.80 -4.70
N ILE A 75 18.06 0.54 -4.86
CA ILE A 75 17.19 -0.63 -4.60
C ILE A 75 17.70 -1.38 -3.36
N ALA A 76 16.79 -1.66 -2.45
CA ALA A 76 17.02 -2.48 -1.27
C ALA A 76 15.88 -3.49 -1.07
N TYR A 77 16.14 -4.50 -0.25
CA TYR A 77 15.21 -5.60 0.01
C TYR A 77 15.10 -5.84 1.52
N ALA A 78 13.89 -6.10 1.99
CA ALA A 78 13.61 -6.58 3.33
C ALA A 78 12.66 -7.79 3.25
N PHE A 79 12.75 -8.67 4.25
CA PHE A 79 12.14 -9.99 4.18
C PHE A 79 11.05 -10.17 5.24
N GLN A 80 9.81 -10.33 4.77
CA GLN A 80 8.67 -10.67 5.61
C GLN A 80 8.63 -12.18 5.87
N GLU A 81 9.48 -12.65 6.77
CA GLU A 81 9.45 -14.02 7.27
C GLU A 81 8.60 -14.12 8.54
N MET A 82 8.04 -15.31 8.81
CA MET A 82 7.16 -15.53 9.97
C MET A 82 7.85 -15.29 11.31
N ASN A 83 9.18 -15.36 11.35
CA ASN A 83 10.00 -15.19 12.54
C ASN A 83 10.67 -13.80 12.65
N SER A 84 10.44 -12.89 11.69
CA SER A 84 11.01 -11.55 11.72
C SER A 84 10.32 -10.69 12.80
N PHE A 85 11.09 -10.06 13.69
CA PHE A 85 10.59 -9.13 14.74
C PHE A 85 9.56 -9.73 15.72
N VAL A 86 9.44 -11.06 15.78
CA VAL A 86 8.48 -11.75 16.65
C VAL A 86 8.99 -11.77 18.10
N PRO A 87 8.15 -11.45 19.10
CA PRO A 87 8.54 -11.49 20.50
C PRO A 87 8.86 -12.92 20.99
N ALA A 88 9.69 -13.03 22.01
CA ALA A 88 10.06 -14.31 22.60
C ALA A 88 8.83 -15.07 23.11
N GLY A 89 8.78 -16.39 22.88
CA GLY A 89 7.71 -17.27 23.37
C GLY A 89 6.51 -17.41 22.44
N ILE A 90 6.55 -16.80 21.25
CA ILE A 90 5.65 -17.08 20.13
C ILE A 90 6.39 -18.02 19.17
N ASP A 91 5.75 -19.13 18.79
CA ASP A 91 6.29 -20.07 17.79
C ASP A 91 5.75 -19.70 16.41
N PRO A 92 6.59 -19.19 15.48
CA PRO A 92 6.19 -18.89 14.12
C PRO A 92 5.70 -20.12 13.33
N ALA A 93 6.08 -21.33 13.73
CA ALA A 93 5.69 -22.56 13.05
C ALA A 93 4.18 -22.86 13.16
N GLU A 94 3.50 -22.26 14.15
CA GLU A 94 2.05 -22.38 14.28
C GLU A 94 1.29 -21.53 13.26
N ARG A 95 1.94 -20.60 12.55
CA ARG A 95 1.28 -19.68 11.61
C ARG A 95 0.91 -20.37 10.29
N GLU A 96 -0.30 -20.08 9.82
CA GLU A 96 -0.77 -20.45 8.49
C GLU A 96 -0.70 -19.29 7.49
N LYS A 97 -0.74 -18.04 8.01
CA LYS A 97 -0.72 -16.82 7.21
C LYS A 97 0.39 -15.86 7.66
N PRO A 98 0.91 -15.01 6.74
CA PRO A 98 1.76 -13.88 7.11
C PRO A 98 1.11 -13.00 8.17
N TRP A 99 1.93 -12.32 8.97
CA TRP A 99 1.46 -11.52 10.10
C TRP A 99 0.67 -10.28 9.69
N GLY A 100 0.68 -9.86 8.43
CA GLY A 100 -0.12 -8.72 7.93
C GLY A 100 0.71 -7.57 7.38
N THR A 101 0.05 -6.50 6.93
CA THR A 101 0.71 -5.38 6.24
C THR A 101 1.50 -4.47 7.18
N ALA A 102 1.09 -4.32 8.45
CA ALA A 102 1.87 -3.54 9.42
C ALA A 102 3.16 -4.28 9.80
N HIS A 103 3.11 -5.62 9.91
CA HIS A 103 4.33 -6.42 10.05
C HIS A 103 5.24 -6.33 8.81
N ALA A 104 4.66 -6.34 7.60
CA ALA A 104 5.41 -6.13 6.36
C ALA A 104 6.10 -4.76 6.32
N MET A 105 5.46 -3.71 6.83
CA MET A 105 6.10 -2.41 7.01
C MET A 105 7.22 -2.48 8.06
N LEU A 106 6.97 -3.09 9.22
CA LEU A 106 7.92 -3.20 10.32
C LEU A 106 9.24 -3.85 9.91
N VAL A 107 9.22 -4.87 9.03
CA VAL A 107 10.47 -5.50 8.56
C VAL A 107 11.38 -4.57 7.76
N ALA A 108 10.91 -3.40 7.34
CA ALA A 108 11.72 -2.37 6.68
C ALA A 108 12.56 -1.53 7.67
N LYS A 109 12.34 -1.68 8.99
CA LYS A 109 12.97 -0.86 10.05
C LYS A 109 14.48 -0.77 9.94
N ASP A 110 15.15 -1.87 9.59
CA ASP A 110 16.62 -1.91 9.54
C ASP A 110 17.21 -1.26 8.28
N VAL A 111 16.40 -1.00 7.25
CA VAL A 111 16.85 -0.51 5.94
C VAL A 111 16.29 0.87 5.58
N VAL A 112 15.28 1.37 6.30
CA VAL A 112 14.68 2.69 6.09
C VAL A 112 14.94 3.58 7.31
N ASN A 113 15.71 4.65 7.11
CA ASN A 113 16.12 5.58 8.17
C ASN A 113 15.64 7.03 7.91
N GLU A 114 14.89 7.23 6.85
CA GLU A 114 14.39 8.51 6.36
C GLU A 114 12.85 8.48 6.21
N PRO A 115 12.16 9.62 6.14
CA PRO A 115 10.73 9.65 5.82
C PRO A 115 10.43 8.82 4.57
N PHE A 116 9.36 8.04 4.62
CA PHE A 116 9.09 7.03 3.60
C PHE A 116 7.62 6.90 3.29
N ALA A 117 7.31 6.46 2.07
CA ALA A 117 5.98 6.06 1.68
C ALA A 117 5.85 4.53 1.69
N VAL A 118 4.64 4.01 1.92
CA VAL A 118 4.29 2.60 1.79
C VAL A 118 3.20 2.46 0.74
N ILE A 119 3.36 1.52 -0.19
CA ILE A 119 2.36 1.18 -1.22
C ILE A 119 2.25 -0.34 -1.43
N ASN A 120 1.14 -0.78 -2.05
CA ASN A 120 1.01 -2.14 -2.59
C ASN A 120 1.84 -2.30 -3.88
N ALA A 121 2.23 -3.53 -4.20
CA ALA A 121 3.00 -3.84 -5.41
C ALA A 121 2.16 -3.95 -6.70
N ASP A 122 0.86 -4.19 -6.58
CA ASP A 122 -0.07 -4.51 -7.67
C ASP A 122 -1.09 -3.41 -7.98
N ASP A 123 -0.87 -2.22 -7.41
CA ASP A 123 -1.74 -1.05 -7.53
C ASP A 123 -1.03 0.11 -8.24
N TYR A 124 -1.76 0.75 -9.15
CA TYR A 124 -1.39 2.00 -9.78
C TYR A 124 -2.03 3.18 -9.05
N TYR A 125 -1.20 4.14 -8.63
CA TYR A 125 -1.60 5.25 -7.78
C TYR A 125 -1.70 6.60 -8.49
N GLY A 126 -1.04 6.76 -9.64
CA GLY A 126 -0.96 8.00 -10.39
C GLY A 126 0.13 8.96 -9.90
N SER A 127 0.77 9.63 -10.86
CA SER A 127 1.96 10.46 -10.62
C SER A 127 1.73 11.67 -9.70
N LYS A 128 0.50 12.21 -9.58
CA LYS A 128 0.25 13.34 -8.68
C LYS A 128 0.26 12.90 -7.23
N ALA A 129 -0.25 11.70 -6.94
CA ALA A 129 -0.20 11.14 -5.60
C ALA A 129 1.26 11.00 -5.11
N PHE A 130 2.17 10.50 -5.96
CA PHE A 130 3.61 10.44 -5.64
C PHE A 130 4.22 11.82 -5.38
N LYS A 131 3.87 12.84 -6.19
CA LYS A 131 4.35 14.21 -5.99
C LYS A 131 3.84 14.83 -4.69
N GLN A 132 2.55 14.64 -4.37
CA GLN A 132 1.94 15.15 -3.14
C GLN A 132 2.60 14.52 -1.91
N ILE A 133 2.73 13.19 -1.89
CA ILE A 133 3.29 12.49 -0.74
C ILE A 133 4.79 12.78 -0.57
N ALA A 134 5.56 12.86 -1.66
CA ALA A 134 6.98 13.23 -1.59
C ALA A 134 7.15 14.64 -1.02
N SER A 135 6.33 15.60 -1.48
CA SER A 135 6.36 16.97 -0.96
C SER A 135 6.06 17.01 0.54
N PHE A 136 5.06 16.25 1.00
CA PHE A 136 4.74 16.14 2.42
C PHE A 136 5.89 15.50 3.23
N LEU A 137 6.46 14.38 2.75
CA LEU A 137 7.53 13.66 3.43
C LEU A 137 8.79 14.51 3.62
N VAL A 138 9.06 15.43 2.69
CA VAL A 138 10.21 16.33 2.76
C VAL A 138 9.93 17.56 3.64
N ALA A 139 8.70 18.07 3.63
CA ALA A 139 8.38 19.37 4.23
C ALA A 139 7.70 19.31 5.61
N GLU A 140 6.90 18.28 5.87
CA GLU A 140 5.97 18.24 7.01
C GLU A 140 6.13 17.00 7.91
N ALA A 141 6.67 15.89 7.38
CA ALA A 141 6.76 14.64 8.13
C ALA A 141 7.62 14.79 9.40
N SER A 142 7.06 14.36 10.52
CA SER A 142 7.67 14.42 11.86
C SER A 142 7.17 13.25 12.71
N PRO A 143 7.76 12.99 13.89
CA PRO A 143 7.29 11.92 14.76
C PRO A 143 5.79 11.98 15.11
N GLU A 144 5.19 13.18 15.11
CA GLU A 144 3.80 13.41 15.44
C GLU A 144 2.89 13.61 14.22
N LEU A 145 3.45 13.75 13.01
CA LEU A 145 2.70 14.07 11.79
C LEU A 145 3.11 13.20 10.61
N HIS A 146 2.14 12.40 10.17
CA HIS A 146 2.21 11.47 9.04
C HIS A 146 1.14 11.85 8.01
N CYS A 147 1.06 11.11 6.90
CA CYS A 147 -0.01 11.32 5.93
C CYS A 147 -0.50 10.02 5.27
N MET A 148 -1.59 10.16 4.53
CA MET A 148 -2.04 9.18 3.55
C MET A 148 -2.55 9.88 2.29
N VAL A 149 -2.54 9.17 1.16
CA VAL A 149 -3.27 9.62 -0.03
C VAL A 149 -4.69 9.06 0.02
N GLY A 150 -5.68 9.96 0.04
CA GLY A 150 -7.09 9.62 0.00
C GLY A 150 -7.63 9.67 -1.42
N TYR A 151 -8.25 8.58 -1.87
CA TYR A 151 -8.89 8.46 -3.17
C TYR A 151 -10.40 8.52 -3.05
N VAL A 152 -11.08 8.97 -4.10
CA VAL A 152 -12.54 9.08 -4.12
C VAL A 152 -13.16 7.71 -4.44
N LEU A 153 -14.03 7.20 -3.55
CA LEU A 153 -14.54 5.82 -3.57
C LEU A 153 -15.08 5.37 -4.92
N HIS A 154 -15.96 6.15 -5.57
CA HIS A 154 -16.57 5.76 -6.85
C HIS A 154 -15.55 5.50 -7.98
N ARG A 155 -14.32 6.02 -7.88
CA ARG A 155 -13.24 5.80 -8.85
C ARG A 155 -12.43 4.54 -8.57
N THR A 156 -12.71 3.84 -7.48
CA THR A 156 -11.95 2.67 -7.01
C THR A 156 -12.78 1.39 -7.02
N LEU A 157 -14.04 1.44 -7.46
CA LEU A 157 -14.94 0.28 -7.50
C LEU A 157 -14.66 -0.59 -8.74
N SER A 158 -14.83 -1.90 -8.61
CA SER A 158 -14.83 -2.82 -9.77
C SER A 158 -16.26 -3.03 -10.29
N LYS A 159 -16.39 -3.21 -11.61
CA LYS A 159 -17.64 -3.65 -12.25
C LYS A 159 -17.85 -5.16 -12.18
N HIS A 160 -16.82 -5.93 -11.81
CA HIS A 160 -16.81 -7.40 -11.84
C HIS A 160 -17.09 -8.05 -10.49
N GLY A 161 -17.17 -7.26 -9.41
CA GLY A 161 -17.43 -7.80 -8.09
C GLY A 161 -17.26 -6.76 -6.99
N THR A 162 -17.07 -7.27 -5.79
CA THR A 162 -16.97 -6.45 -4.58
C THR A 162 -15.52 -6.14 -4.24
N VAL A 163 -15.25 -4.95 -3.72
CA VAL A 163 -13.91 -4.54 -3.28
C VAL A 163 -13.85 -4.34 -1.77
N ASN A 164 -12.66 -4.38 -1.18
CA ASN A 164 -12.43 -4.02 0.22
C ASN A 164 -11.61 -2.73 0.26
N ARG A 165 -11.98 -1.78 1.14
CA ARG A 165 -11.33 -0.47 1.23
C ARG A 165 -11.32 0.02 2.68
N GLY A 166 -10.24 0.71 3.06
CA GLY A 166 -10.20 1.51 4.27
C GLY A 166 -10.99 2.79 4.08
N VAL A 167 -12.26 2.82 4.49
CA VAL A 167 -13.09 4.04 4.42
C VAL A 167 -12.61 5.02 5.49
N THR A 168 -12.33 6.25 5.07
CA THR A 168 -11.75 7.28 5.92
C THR A 168 -12.75 8.37 6.25
N ILE A 169 -12.65 8.92 7.46
CA ILE A 169 -13.31 10.16 7.86
C ILE A 169 -12.20 11.17 8.14
N ALA A 170 -12.31 12.36 7.55
CA ALA A 170 -11.37 13.44 7.77
C ALA A 170 -12.11 14.67 8.32
N SER A 171 -11.45 15.38 9.23
CA SER A 171 -11.87 16.69 9.74
C SER A 171 -11.82 17.76 8.64
N GLN A 172 -12.32 18.96 8.95
CA GLN A 172 -12.28 20.12 8.04
C GLN A 172 -10.86 20.51 7.63
N ASP A 173 -9.86 20.26 8.49
CA ASP A 173 -8.44 20.53 8.23
C ASP A 173 -7.73 19.38 7.48
N MET A 174 -8.49 18.42 6.95
CA MET A 174 -7.98 17.22 6.28
C MET A 174 -7.08 16.36 7.19
N LEU A 175 -7.32 16.36 8.50
CA LEU A 175 -6.74 15.38 9.41
C LEU A 175 -7.66 14.18 9.53
N LEU A 176 -7.09 12.98 9.37
CA LEU A 176 -7.78 11.69 9.50
C LEU A 176 -8.28 11.53 10.94
N GLU A 177 -9.58 11.32 11.09
CA GLU A 177 -10.23 11.04 12.38
C GLU A 177 -10.34 9.53 12.62
N THR A 178 -10.59 8.75 11.56
CA THR A 178 -10.61 7.28 11.64
C THR A 178 -10.46 6.67 10.24
N VAL A 179 -9.90 5.46 10.19
CA VAL A 179 -9.87 4.61 9.00
C VAL A 179 -10.40 3.23 9.38
N LYS A 180 -11.45 2.78 8.68
CA LYS A 180 -12.04 1.45 8.94
C LYS A 180 -12.10 0.63 7.67
N GLU A 181 -11.53 -0.57 7.72
CA GLU A 181 -11.62 -1.53 6.64
C GLU A 181 -13.08 -1.96 6.47
N ARG A 182 -13.64 -1.73 5.27
CA ARG A 182 -14.98 -2.14 4.90
C ARG A 182 -14.91 -3.20 3.83
N LEU A 183 -15.61 -4.31 4.08
CA LEU A 183 -15.60 -5.47 3.21
C LEU A 183 -16.77 -5.46 2.22
N LYS A 184 -16.54 -6.10 1.07
CA LYS A 184 -17.56 -6.34 0.04
C LYS A 184 -18.31 -5.09 -0.42
N ILE A 185 -17.59 -3.97 -0.57
CA ILE A 185 -18.11 -2.73 -1.13
C ILE A 185 -18.47 -2.97 -2.60
N GLN A 186 -19.66 -2.57 -3.01
CA GLN A 186 -20.10 -2.67 -4.41
C GLN A 186 -21.09 -1.57 -4.75
N ARG A 187 -21.22 -1.29 -6.05
CA ARG A 187 -22.37 -0.54 -6.58
C ARG A 187 -23.50 -1.51 -6.87
N GLY A 188 -24.64 -1.31 -6.23
CA GLY A 188 -25.86 -2.08 -6.44
C GLY A 188 -26.53 -1.74 -7.77
N THR A 189 -27.54 -2.52 -8.14
CA THR A 189 -28.38 -2.26 -9.32
C THR A 189 -29.26 -1.01 -9.17
N ASP A 190 -29.38 -0.49 -7.95
CA ASP A 190 -30.03 0.76 -7.58
C ASP A 190 -29.09 1.97 -7.61
N GLU A 191 -27.89 1.80 -8.20
CA GLU A 191 -26.80 2.78 -8.30
C GLU A 191 -26.20 3.22 -6.95
N LYS A 192 -26.64 2.64 -5.83
CA LYS A 192 -26.10 2.95 -4.50
C LYS A 192 -24.84 2.16 -4.21
N VAL A 193 -23.88 2.79 -3.52
CA VAL A 193 -22.70 2.11 -3.03
C VAL A 193 -22.94 1.61 -1.61
N THR A 194 -22.70 0.33 -1.38
CA THR A 194 -22.91 -0.29 -0.07
C THR A 194 -21.77 -1.22 0.31
N PHE A 195 -21.51 -1.38 1.61
CA PHE A 195 -20.58 -2.37 2.17
C PHE A 195 -21.31 -3.38 3.05
N LEU A 196 -20.71 -4.54 3.30
CA LEU A 196 -21.23 -5.55 4.21
C LEU A 196 -20.71 -5.29 5.63
N GLY A 197 -21.62 -5.05 6.57
CA GLY A 197 -21.32 -4.96 8.00
C GLY A 197 -21.06 -6.33 8.64
N GLU A 198 -20.51 -6.32 9.84
CA GLU A 198 -20.22 -7.53 10.62
C GLU A 198 -21.48 -8.31 11.00
N ASP A 199 -22.62 -7.61 11.09
CA ASP A 199 -23.96 -8.16 11.31
C ASP A 199 -24.56 -8.82 10.05
N GLY A 200 -23.85 -8.79 8.91
CA GLY A 200 -24.33 -9.30 7.64
C GLY A 200 -25.29 -8.36 6.89
N HIS A 201 -25.54 -7.15 7.41
CA HIS A 201 -26.37 -6.15 6.74
C HIS A 201 -25.57 -5.27 5.80
N ARG A 202 -26.22 -4.75 4.75
CA ARG A 202 -25.60 -3.79 3.83
C ARG A 202 -25.88 -2.36 4.27
N TYR A 203 -24.82 -1.57 4.35
CA TYR A 203 -24.86 -0.16 4.76
C TYR A 203 -24.42 0.72 3.60
N GLU A 204 -25.07 1.88 3.43
CA GLU A 204 -24.75 2.83 2.38
C GLU A 204 -23.44 3.59 2.65
N LEU A 205 -22.72 3.92 1.57
CA LEU A 205 -21.57 4.81 1.55
C LEU A 205 -21.79 5.86 0.48
N ALA A 206 -21.39 7.10 0.77
CA ALA A 206 -21.42 8.16 -0.22
C ALA A 206 -20.37 7.92 -1.31
N ASP A 207 -20.71 8.23 -2.56
CA ASP A 207 -19.83 8.02 -3.73
C ASP A 207 -18.53 8.82 -3.66
N ASP A 208 -18.56 9.96 -2.98
CA ASP A 208 -17.45 10.87 -2.78
C ASP A 208 -16.69 10.62 -1.48
N SER A 209 -17.04 9.57 -0.73
CA SER A 209 -16.29 9.13 0.45
C SER A 209 -14.82 8.93 0.08
N LEU A 210 -13.92 9.38 0.96
CA LEU A 210 -12.49 9.12 0.80
C LEU A 210 -12.15 7.72 1.31
N VAL A 211 -11.28 7.04 0.57
CA VAL A 211 -10.76 5.72 0.91
C VAL A 211 -9.25 5.70 0.85
N SER A 212 -8.66 4.91 1.73
CA SER A 212 -7.25 4.52 1.67
C SER A 212 -7.08 3.37 0.68
N MET A 213 -6.13 3.56 -0.24
CA MET A 213 -5.64 2.52 -1.15
C MET A 213 -4.29 1.95 -0.68
N ASN A 214 -4.04 2.03 0.63
CA ASN A 214 -2.78 1.65 1.26
C ASN A 214 -1.56 2.47 0.76
N PHE A 215 -1.77 3.75 0.44
CA PHE A 215 -0.70 4.70 0.12
C PHE A 215 -0.46 5.65 1.29
N TRP A 216 0.50 5.28 2.13
CA TRP A 216 0.79 5.96 3.39
C TRP A 216 2.15 6.65 3.34
N GLY A 217 2.34 7.69 4.14
CA GLY A 217 3.61 8.41 4.29
C GLY A 217 3.94 8.59 5.76
N PHE A 218 5.13 8.15 6.17
CA PHE A 218 5.52 8.09 7.57
C PHE A 218 6.90 8.70 7.85
N HIS A 219 7.06 9.20 9.07
CA HIS A 219 8.35 9.42 9.70
C HIS A 219 8.89 8.09 10.30
N PRO A 220 10.22 7.84 10.30
CA PRO A 220 10.82 6.57 10.78
C PRO A 220 10.47 6.14 12.21
N SER A 221 10.12 7.09 13.09
CA SER A 221 9.67 6.78 14.46
C SER A 221 8.44 5.85 14.51
N ILE A 222 7.68 5.76 13.41
CA ILE A 222 6.56 4.83 13.29
C ILE A 222 6.98 3.37 13.54
N PHE A 223 8.23 3.00 13.23
CA PHE A 223 8.70 1.62 13.39
C PHE A 223 8.75 1.19 14.85
N ASP A 224 9.14 2.07 15.76
CA ASP A 224 9.18 1.75 17.20
C ASP A 224 7.77 1.54 17.73
N ARG A 225 6.84 2.44 17.37
CA ARG A 225 5.43 2.29 17.75
C ARG A 225 4.80 1.03 17.17
N THR A 226 5.11 0.72 15.91
CA THR A 226 4.62 -0.50 15.23
C THR A 226 5.18 -1.76 15.89
N GLN A 227 6.43 -1.75 16.36
CA GLN A 227 7.02 -2.88 17.10
C GLN A 227 6.28 -3.13 18.41
N GLU A 228 6.06 -2.08 19.23
CA GLU A 228 5.33 -2.20 20.50
C GLU A 228 3.94 -2.80 20.30
N MET A 229 3.23 -2.29 19.28
CA MET A 229 1.90 -2.78 18.92
C MET A 229 1.93 -4.21 18.37
N PHE A 230 2.95 -4.57 17.59
CA PHE A 230 3.12 -5.93 17.08
C PHE A 230 3.40 -6.92 18.20
N ASP A 231 4.24 -6.56 19.17
CA ASP A 231 4.54 -7.40 20.33
C ASP A 231 3.27 -7.70 21.12
N GLN A 232 2.44 -6.68 21.36
CA GLN A 232 1.14 -6.86 22.02
C GLN A 232 0.21 -7.74 21.17
N PHE A 233 0.06 -7.43 19.88
CA PHE A 233 -0.78 -8.18 18.95
C PHE A 233 -0.42 -9.67 18.91
N ALA A 234 0.88 -9.99 18.77
CA ALA A 234 1.37 -11.35 18.67
C ALA A 234 1.09 -12.17 19.94
N ASN A 235 1.16 -11.53 21.11
CA ASN A 235 0.81 -12.16 22.38
C ASN A 235 -0.70 -12.39 22.52
N ASP A 236 -1.52 -11.40 22.20
CA ASP A 236 -2.99 -11.48 22.32
C ASP A 236 -3.60 -12.50 21.35
N HIS A 237 -2.96 -12.71 20.21
CA HIS A 237 -3.40 -13.63 19.16
C HIS A 237 -2.61 -14.94 19.14
N LYS A 238 -1.97 -15.31 20.25
CA LYS A 238 -1.30 -16.61 20.38
C LYS A 238 -2.30 -17.75 20.12
N GLY A 239 -1.90 -18.71 19.29
CA GLY A 239 -2.78 -19.80 18.85
C GLY A 239 -3.85 -19.42 17.82
N GLN A 240 -3.83 -18.19 17.30
CA GLN A 240 -4.69 -17.75 16.18
C GLN A 240 -3.84 -17.67 14.90
N PRO A 241 -3.68 -18.78 14.15
CA PRO A 241 -2.66 -18.90 13.10
C PRO A 241 -2.93 -18.04 11.85
N ARG A 242 -4.10 -17.40 11.79
CA ARG A 242 -4.60 -16.61 10.67
C ARG A 242 -4.86 -15.13 11.02
N ALA A 243 -4.59 -14.70 12.25
CA ALA A 243 -4.77 -13.30 12.65
C ALA A 243 -3.80 -12.39 11.88
N GLU A 244 -4.26 -11.22 11.41
CA GLU A 244 -3.45 -10.29 10.60
C GLU A 244 -3.36 -8.93 11.30
N PHE A 245 -2.18 -8.34 11.33
CA PHE A 245 -1.80 -7.05 11.91
C PHE A 245 -1.66 -6.03 10.78
N LEU A 246 -2.60 -5.08 10.70
CA LEU A 246 -2.78 -4.25 9.51
C LEU A 246 -2.38 -2.79 9.75
N ILE A 247 -1.86 -2.12 8.71
CA ILE A 247 -1.47 -0.69 8.79
C ILE A 247 -2.63 0.21 9.26
N PRO A 248 -3.87 0.06 8.75
CA PRO A 248 -4.99 0.88 9.23
C PRO A 248 -5.25 0.75 10.73
N GLU A 249 -5.02 -0.41 11.34
CA GLU A 249 -5.23 -0.63 12.77
C GLU A 249 -4.17 0.09 13.61
N VAL A 250 -2.91 0.10 13.14
CA VAL A 250 -1.82 0.88 13.75
C VAL A 250 -2.15 2.37 13.71
N VAL A 251 -2.56 2.85 12.53
CA VAL A 251 -2.92 4.26 12.32
C VAL A 251 -4.11 4.67 13.20
N ASP A 252 -5.18 3.88 13.21
CA ASP A 252 -6.39 4.19 13.99
C ASP A 252 -6.08 4.21 15.50
N ALA A 253 -5.25 3.27 16.00
CA ALA A 253 -4.82 3.28 17.39
C ALA A 253 -4.02 4.54 17.77
N MET A 254 -3.09 4.97 16.92
CA MET A 254 -2.26 6.17 17.15
C MET A 254 -3.07 7.47 17.09
N ILE A 255 -4.13 7.51 16.27
CA ILE A 255 -5.06 8.63 16.24
C ILE A 255 -5.89 8.64 17.54
N ASN A 256 -6.41 7.49 17.94
CA ASN A 256 -7.28 7.36 19.11
C ASN A 256 -6.54 7.65 20.44
N ASP A 257 -5.27 7.26 20.56
CA ASP A 257 -4.45 7.55 21.74
C ASP A 257 -3.78 8.94 21.71
N GLY A 258 -3.90 9.66 20.58
CA GLY A 258 -3.35 10.99 20.38
C GLY A 258 -1.84 11.04 20.18
N SER A 259 -1.17 9.90 20.00
CA SER A 259 0.28 9.83 19.78
C SER A 259 0.70 10.36 18.42
N ALA A 260 -0.18 10.38 17.42
CA ALA A 260 0.12 10.94 16.11
C ALA A 260 -1.11 11.46 15.36
N LYS A 261 -0.83 12.32 14.37
CA LYS A 261 -1.81 12.85 13.42
C LYS A 261 -1.49 12.39 12.01
N PHE A 262 -2.53 12.23 11.20
CA PHE A 262 -2.42 11.80 9.81
C PHE A 262 -3.13 12.80 8.90
N LYS A 263 -2.37 13.49 8.05
CA LYS A 263 -2.94 14.38 7.03
C LYS A 263 -3.43 13.57 5.83
N VAL A 264 -4.64 13.84 5.37
CA VAL A 264 -5.25 13.23 4.19
C VAL A 264 -4.94 14.09 2.97
N LEU A 265 -4.04 13.59 2.11
CA LEU A 265 -3.72 14.19 0.82
C LEU A 265 -4.73 13.70 -0.20
N LYS A 266 -5.78 14.49 -0.46
CA LYS A 266 -6.79 14.11 -1.45
C LYS A 266 -6.17 14.04 -2.84
N SER A 267 -6.34 12.90 -3.51
CA SER A 267 -6.01 12.72 -4.92
C SER A 267 -7.26 12.49 -5.74
N ASP A 268 -7.35 13.21 -6.86
CA ASP A 268 -8.33 12.97 -7.91
C ASP A 268 -7.81 12.02 -8.99
N ASP A 269 -6.60 11.49 -8.84
CA ASP A 269 -6.07 10.49 -9.76
C ASP A 269 -6.93 9.22 -9.74
N ARG A 270 -6.92 8.50 -10.86
CA ARG A 270 -7.55 7.19 -10.94
C ARG A 270 -6.59 6.16 -10.35
N TRP A 271 -7.14 5.33 -9.48
CA TRP A 271 -6.48 4.12 -9.02
C TRP A 271 -6.87 2.96 -9.94
N TYR A 272 -5.88 2.18 -10.35
CA TYR A 272 -6.12 0.93 -11.06
C TYR A 272 -5.40 -0.19 -10.32
N GLY A 273 -6.13 -1.23 -9.95
CA GLY A 273 -5.55 -2.44 -9.38
C GLY A 273 -6.18 -3.65 -10.06
N VAL A 274 -5.40 -4.71 -10.23
CA VAL A 274 -5.91 -5.98 -10.77
C VAL A 274 -6.57 -6.73 -9.61
N THR A 275 -7.82 -6.37 -9.29
CA THR A 275 -8.57 -7.04 -8.23
C THR A 275 -9.00 -8.44 -8.69
N TYR A 276 -9.47 -8.53 -9.94
CA TYR A 276 -9.84 -9.78 -10.61
C TYR A 276 -8.97 -9.99 -11.87
N GLN A 277 -8.71 -11.25 -12.26
CA GLN A 277 -7.93 -11.53 -13.49
C GLN A 277 -8.62 -10.94 -14.73
N GLU A 278 -9.95 -10.89 -14.70
CA GLU A 278 -10.84 -10.33 -15.70
C GLU A 278 -10.71 -8.80 -15.84
N ASP A 279 -10.11 -8.11 -14.86
CA ASP A 279 -9.83 -6.67 -14.94
C ASP A 279 -8.60 -6.36 -15.83
N LYS A 280 -7.73 -7.35 -16.12
CA LYS A 280 -6.44 -7.14 -16.81
C LYS A 280 -6.58 -6.43 -18.17
N PRO A 281 -7.50 -6.78 -19.09
CA PRO A 281 -7.63 -6.09 -20.37
C PRO A 281 -7.97 -4.60 -20.22
N LYS A 282 -8.84 -4.26 -19.26
CA LYS A 282 -9.20 -2.86 -18.98
C LYS A 282 -8.03 -2.08 -18.39
N VAL A 283 -7.22 -2.73 -17.56
CA VAL A 283 -5.99 -2.13 -17.03
C VAL A 283 -5.02 -1.86 -18.18
N GLN A 284 -4.79 -2.81 -19.09
CA GLN A 284 -3.96 -2.61 -20.28
C GLN A 284 -4.44 -1.47 -21.18
N GLU A 285 -5.75 -1.39 -21.44
CA GLU A 285 -6.36 -0.25 -22.16
C GLU A 285 -6.09 1.09 -21.46
N ALA A 286 -6.20 1.13 -20.13
CA ALA A 286 -5.91 2.35 -19.37
C ALA A 286 -4.43 2.76 -19.47
N PHE A 287 -3.49 1.81 -19.43
CA PHE A 287 -2.07 2.10 -19.60
C PHE A 287 -1.70 2.50 -21.03
N ALA A 288 -2.35 1.93 -22.04
CA ALA A 288 -2.21 2.38 -23.43
C ALA A 288 -2.65 3.84 -23.60
N LEU A 289 -3.78 4.23 -23.01
CA LEU A 289 -4.24 5.63 -23.03
C LEU A 289 -3.27 6.57 -22.31
N LEU A 290 -2.74 6.17 -21.15
CA LEU A 290 -1.74 6.98 -20.44
C LEU A 290 -0.48 7.21 -21.28
N TYR A 291 -0.06 6.23 -22.09
CA TYR A 291 1.02 6.39 -23.05
C TYR A 291 0.63 7.32 -24.22
N GLU A 292 -0.54 7.12 -24.83
CA GLU A 292 -1.03 7.95 -25.95
C GLU A 292 -1.20 9.43 -25.55
N GLU A 293 -1.60 9.69 -24.30
CA GLU A 293 -1.71 11.04 -23.72
C GLU A 293 -0.35 11.64 -23.34
N GLY A 294 0.75 10.90 -23.49
CA GLY A 294 2.11 11.33 -23.17
C GLY A 294 2.41 11.41 -21.67
N ALA A 295 1.60 10.76 -20.83
CA ALA A 295 1.84 10.72 -19.38
C ALA A 295 3.06 9.86 -19.01
N TYR A 296 3.35 8.82 -19.81
CA TYR A 296 4.53 7.96 -19.66
C TYR A 296 5.24 7.75 -21.00
N PRO A 297 6.58 7.64 -21.01
CA PRO A 297 7.31 7.14 -22.16
C PRO A 297 7.11 5.62 -22.30
N SER A 298 7.41 5.09 -23.48
CA SER A 298 7.52 3.64 -23.72
C SER A 298 8.78 3.40 -24.56
N PRO A 299 9.76 2.63 -24.04
CA PRO A 299 9.79 1.99 -22.72
C PRO A 299 9.92 3.01 -21.56
N LEU A 300 9.55 2.61 -20.34
CA LEU A 300 9.69 3.44 -19.14
C LEU A 300 11.14 3.80 -18.76
N PHE A 301 12.10 2.92 -19.05
CA PHE A 301 13.50 3.00 -18.59
C PHE A 301 14.52 2.76 -19.69
#